data_AF-A0AAV9AZF3-F1
#
_entry.id   AF-A0AAV9AZF3-F1
#
_cell.length_a   1.000
_cell.length_b   1.000
_cell.length_c   1.000
_cell.angle_alpha   90.00
_cell.angle_beta   90.00
_cell.angle_gamma   90.00
#
_symmetry.space_group_name_H-M   'P 1'
#
loop_
_entity.id
_entity.type
_entity.pdbx_description
1 polymer ?
#
loop_
_entity_poly.entity_id
_entity_poly.type
_entity_poly.pdbx_seq_one_letter_code
_entity_poly.pdbx_strand_id
1 'polypeptide(L)'
;MSTVKIVAEYAKSSRSSCKGCSQAIPAKGLRLGIVNRHPRGFDTTHWHHLDCFPFRSQPIESAEEINGYALLEKSDRDALKKLEDEGFRNSDKVAAFDFDGCLVNTSVKRIGADAWSLLYPTIPEKLQSLYNDGYKLVIFTNESNIERWKNKRQQAVDSKIGRLDNFIKLVNVPIQVFIACGLGKGSGQTDDPFRKPNPGMWKLLEEHFNSGIAIDMNQSFYVGDAAGRIKDHSDADIKFAQAIGLKFYVPEEYFAA
;
A
#
# COMPACT_ATOMS: atom_id res chain seq x y z
N MET A 1 5.63 -11.37 28.77
CA MET A 1 4.47 -11.34 27.85
C MET A 1 4.32 -12.75 27.28
N SER A 2 3.13 -13.35 27.33
CA SER A 2 2.92 -14.68 26.74
C SER A 2 3.03 -14.55 25.23
N THR A 3 4.00 -15.22 24.60
CA THR A 3 4.13 -15.26 23.15
C THR A 3 2.90 -15.93 22.55
N VAL A 4 2.15 -15.18 21.75
CA VAL A 4 1.00 -15.74 21.04
C VAL A 4 1.54 -16.71 20.00
N LYS A 5 1.03 -17.96 19.99
CA LYS A 5 1.44 -18.97 19.03
C LYS A 5 0.46 -18.97 17.86
N ILE A 6 0.98 -18.79 16.65
CA ILE A 6 0.20 -18.84 15.42
C ILE A 6 0.44 -20.18 14.74
N VAL A 7 -0.62 -20.80 14.23
CA VAL A 7 -0.59 -22.07 13.50
C VAL A 7 -1.29 -21.93 12.15
N ALA A 8 -0.75 -22.56 11.11
CA ALA A 8 -1.35 -22.69 9.80
C ALA A 8 -1.56 -24.16 9.46
N GLU A 9 -2.75 -24.52 8.98
CA GLU A 9 -3.04 -25.87 8.50
C GLU A 9 -4.23 -25.90 7.53
N TYR A 10 -4.41 -27.02 6.84
CA TYR A 10 -5.64 -27.31 6.11
C TYR A 10 -6.71 -27.85 7.05
N ALA A 11 -7.91 -27.29 6.97
CA ALA A 11 -9.03 -27.69 7.83
C ALA A 11 -9.40 -29.18 7.61
N LYS A 12 -9.29 -29.99 8.67
CA LYS A 12 -9.62 -31.43 8.62
C LYS A 12 -11.09 -31.72 8.32
N SER A 13 -11.98 -30.77 8.62
CA SER A 13 -13.43 -30.83 8.38
C SER A 13 -14.02 -29.42 8.35
N SER A 14 -15.26 -29.27 7.89
CA SER A 14 -15.98 -27.99 7.86
C SER A 14 -16.57 -27.53 9.19
N ARG A 15 -16.17 -28.14 10.31
CA ARG A 15 -16.74 -27.88 11.65
C ARG A 15 -16.21 -26.63 12.33
N SER A 16 -15.09 -26.06 11.88
CA SER A 16 -14.56 -24.82 12.44
C SER A 16 -15.22 -23.62 11.79
N SER A 17 -15.67 -22.67 12.62
CA SER A 17 -16.11 -21.35 12.16
C SER A 17 -14.98 -20.34 12.28
N CYS A 18 -14.85 -19.50 11.26
CA CYS A 18 -13.91 -18.38 11.26
C CYS A 18 -14.30 -17.34 12.31
N LYS A 19 -13.34 -16.91 13.13
CA LYS A 19 -13.56 -15.88 14.15
C LYS A 19 -13.62 -14.46 13.58
N GLY A 20 -13.21 -14.24 12.33
CA GLY A 20 -13.32 -12.95 11.63
C GLY A 20 -14.70 -12.73 11.01
N CYS A 21 -15.18 -13.68 10.20
CA CYS A 21 -16.43 -13.52 9.43
C CYS A 21 -17.60 -14.41 9.91
N SER A 22 -17.40 -15.22 10.94
CA SER A 22 -18.36 -16.19 11.48
C SER A 22 -18.80 -17.32 10.52
N GLN A 23 -18.33 -17.34 9.28
CA GLN A 23 -18.64 -18.39 8.31
C GLN A 23 -17.84 -19.67 8.57
N ALA A 24 -18.39 -20.80 8.12
CA ALA A 24 -17.68 -22.08 8.18
C ALA A 24 -16.40 -22.05 7.32
N ILE A 25 -15.33 -22.67 7.82
CA ILE A 25 -14.10 -22.88 7.07
C ILE A 25 -14.23 -24.23 6.35
N PRO A 26 -14.20 -24.28 5.00
CA PRO A 26 -14.38 -25.52 4.26
C PRO A 26 -13.32 -26.58 4.60
N ALA A 27 -13.70 -27.86 4.54
CA ALA A 27 -12.72 -28.95 4.64
C ALA A 27 -11.66 -28.81 3.54
N LYS A 28 -10.39 -29.08 3.87
CA LYS A 28 -9.19 -28.85 3.06
C LYS A 28 -8.88 -27.37 2.74
N GLY A 29 -9.69 -26.42 3.19
CA GLY A 29 -9.35 -25.00 3.08
C GLY A 29 -8.22 -24.61 4.02
N LEU A 30 -7.31 -23.75 3.57
CA LEU A 30 -6.27 -23.17 4.42
C LEU A 30 -6.90 -22.32 5.53
N ARG A 31 -6.41 -22.49 6.76
CA ARG A 31 -6.81 -21.69 7.91
C ARG A 31 -5.64 -21.34 8.80
N LEU A 32 -5.75 -20.19 9.45
CA LEU A 32 -4.80 -19.69 10.43
C LEU A 32 -5.43 -19.66 11.81
N GLY A 33 -4.66 -20.03 12.83
CA GLY A 33 -5.12 -20.21 14.19
C GLY A 33 -4.31 -19.40 15.19
N ILE A 34 -4.98 -18.61 16.03
CA ILE A 34 -4.38 -17.98 17.20
C ILE A 34 -4.52 -18.94 18.38
N VAL A 35 -3.42 -19.45 18.91
CA VAL A 35 -3.41 -20.39 20.03
C VAL A 35 -3.27 -19.62 21.34
N ASN A 36 -4.33 -19.63 22.14
CA ASN A 36 -4.39 -19.03 23.46
C ASN A 36 -4.32 -20.12 24.53
N ARG A 37 -3.42 -19.97 25.49
CA ARG A 37 -3.30 -20.89 26.63
C ARG A 37 -4.29 -20.49 27.71
N HIS A 38 -5.23 -21.37 28.00
CA HIS A 38 -6.23 -21.15 29.02
C HIS A 38 -5.58 -21.26 30.43
N PRO A 39 -5.99 -20.46 31.43
CA PRO A 39 -5.45 -20.53 32.79
C PRO A 39 -5.56 -21.91 33.46
N ARG A 40 -6.53 -22.72 33.02
CA ARG A 40 -6.72 -24.12 33.45
C ARG A 40 -5.81 -25.14 32.72
N GLY A 41 -4.83 -24.68 31.93
CA GLY A 41 -3.75 -25.50 31.38
C GLY A 41 -3.98 -26.11 29.99
N PHE A 42 -5.14 -25.90 29.37
CA PHE A 42 -5.41 -26.37 28.00
C PHE A 42 -5.28 -25.24 26.97
N ASP A 43 -4.95 -25.58 25.73
CA ASP A 43 -4.85 -24.61 24.64
C ASP A 43 -6.18 -24.50 23.89
N THR A 44 -6.51 -23.30 23.44
CA THR A 44 -7.67 -23.01 22.59
C THR A 44 -7.22 -22.32 21.32
N THR A 45 -7.71 -22.77 20.17
CA THR A 45 -7.34 -22.18 18.87
C THR A 45 -8.51 -21.41 18.28
N HIS A 46 -8.28 -20.13 18.02
CA HIS A 46 -9.22 -19.28 17.29
C HIS A 46 -8.86 -19.32 15.80
N TRP A 47 -9.67 -20.05 15.03
CA TRP A 47 -9.45 -20.25 13.59
C TRP A 47 -10.01 -19.10 12.76
N HIS A 48 -9.31 -18.75 11.69
CA HIS A 48 -9.71 -17.77 10.68
C HIS A 48 -9.46 -18.32 9.28
N HIS A 49 -10.23 -17.86 8.29
CA HIS A 49 -9.80 -17.91 6.89
C HIS A 49 -8.52 -17.09 6.71
N LEU A 50 -7.75 -17.37 5.65
CA LEU A 50 -6.55 -16.61 5.30
C LEU A 50 -6.83 -15.10 5.28
N ASP A 51 -7.84 -14.67 4.53
CA ASP A 51 -8.22 -13.26 4.36
C ASP A 51 -8.89 -12.64 5.61
N CYS A 52 -9.28 -13.48 6.57
CA CYS A 52 -9.94 -13.06 7.81
C CYS A 52 -8.98 -13.06 9.01
N PHE A 53 -7.73 -13.48 8.83
CA PHE A 53 -6.77 -13.57 9.91
C PHE A 53 -6.28 -12.17 10.30
N PRO A 54 -6.26 -11.81 11.59
CA PRO A 54 -6.00 -10.44 12.01
C PRO A 54 -4.49 -10.18 12.13
N PHE A 55 -3.75 -10.34 11.01
CA PHE A 55 -2.29 -10.15 10.91
C PHE A 55 -1.80 -8.83 11.54
N ARG A 56 -2.65 -7.81 11.57
CA ARG A 56 -2.36 -6.47 12.15
C ARG A 56 -2.33 -6.43 13.68
N SER A 57 -3.00 -7.35 14.35
CA SER A 57 -3.08 -7.42 15.83
C SER A 57 -2.19 -8.52 16.42
N GLN A 58 -1.64 -9.37 15.56
CA GLN A 58 -0.78 -10.48 15.90
C GLN A 58 0.50 -10.32 15.08
N PRO A 59 1.49 -9.53 15.56
CA PRO A 59 2.72 -9.33 14.82
C PRO A 59 3.38 -10.69 14.60
N ILE A 60 3.53 -11.06 13.33
CA ILE A 60 4.33 -12.20 12.91
C ILE A 60 5.64 -11.59 12.43
N GLU A 61 6.77 -11.99 13.04
CA GLU A 61 8.08 -11.50 12.62
C GLU A 61 8.49 -12.07 11.26
N SER A 62 8.00 -13.28 10.93
CA SER A 62 8.16 -13.91 9.62
C SER A 62 7.08 -14.97 9.38
N ALA A 63 6.53 -15.05 8.16
CA ALA A 63 5.57 -16.11 7.81
C ALA A 63 6.16 -17.52 8.00
N GLU A 64 7.47 -17.69 7.85
CA GLU A 64 8.18 -18.95 8.09
C GLU A 64 8.13 -19.43 9.54
N GLU A 65 7.94 -18.51 10.50
CA GLU A 65 7.84 -18.85 11.93
C GLU A 65 6.46 -19.37 12.33
N ILE A 66 5.47 -19.27 11.44
CA ILE A 66 4.13 -19.80 11.69
C ILE A 66 4.21 -21.33 11.79
N ASN A 67 3.70 -21.88 12.89
CA ASN A 67 3.71 -23.33 13.09
C ASN A 67 2.88 -24.02 12.00
N GLY A 68 3.47 -25.00 11.32
CA GLY A 68 2.83 -25.72 10.21
C GLY A 68 3.08 -25.10 8.83
N TYR A 69 3.73 -23.92 8.75
CA TYR A 69 4.05 -23.26 7.47
C TYR A 69 4.81 -24.17 6.50
N ALA A 70 5.84 -24.88 6.98
CA ALA A 70 6.66 -25.77 6.16
C ALA A 70 5.88 -26.97 5.56
N LEU A 71 4.69 -27.28 6.09
CA LEU A 71 3.83 -28.37 5.63
C LEU A 71 2.80 -27.92 4.58
N LEU A 72 2.70 -26.61 4.31
CA LEU A 72 1.77 -26.06 3.33
C LEU A 72 2.27 -26.23 1.89
N GLU A 73 1.32 -26.27 0.95
CA GLU A 73 1.64 -26.23 -0.47
C GLU A 73 2.39 -24.93 -0.82
N LYS A 74 3.21 -24.99 -1.88
CA LYS A 74 4.05 -23.85 -2.28
C LYS A 74 3.23 -22.57 -2.52
N SER A 75 2.11 -22.69 -3.22
CA SER A 75 1.22 -21.55 -3.50
C SER A 75 0.69 -20.88 -2.23
N ASP A 76 0.35 -21.66 -1.21
CA ASP A 76 -0.17 -21.14 0.06
C ASP A 76 0.93 -20.51 0.92
N ARG A 77 2.15 -21.07 0.86
CA ARG A 77 3.34 -20.45 1.46
C ARG A 77 3.63 -19.09 0.82
N ASP A 78 3.60 -19.02 -0.50
CA ASP A 78 3.79 -17.77 -1.24
C ASP A 78 2.67 -16.75 -0.92
N ALA A 79 1.42 -17.21 -0.74
CA ALA A 79 0.31 -16.34 -0.34
C ALA A 79 0.46 -15.77 1.08
N LEU A 80 0.94 -16.58 2.04
CA LEU A 80 1.20 -16.11 3.41
C LEU A 80 2.33 -15.08 3.44
N LYS A 81 3.38 -15.28 2.67
CA LYS A 81 4.46 -14.29 2.49
C LYS A 81 3.96 -13.00 1.86
N LYS A 82 3.10 -13.10 0.84
CA LYS A 82 2.51 -11.91 0.23
C LYS A 82 1.64 -11.13 1.22
N LEU A 83 0.91 -11.82 2.10
CA LEU A 83 0.08 -11.18 3.14
C LEU A 83 0.91 -10.56 4.28
N GLU A 84 2.08 -11.14 4.57
CA GLU A 84 3.12 -10.51 5.39
C GLU A 84 3.65 -9.23 4.72
N ASP A 85 4.00 -9.30 3.44
CA ASP A 85 4.49 -8.16 2.63
C ASP A 85 3.41 -7.08 2.41
N GLU A 86 2.12 -7.45 2.40
CA GLU A 86 0.96 -6.54 2.35
C GLU A 86 0.67 -5.85 3.71
N GLY A 87 1.58 -5.96 4.69
CA GLY A 87 1.60 -5.33 6.01
C GLY A 87 1.66 -3.80 6.04
N PHE A 88 0.96 -3.11 5.13
CA PHE A 88 0.77 -1.68 5.20
C PHE A 88 0.08 -1.31 6.52
N ARG A 89 0.75 -0.47 7.30
CA ARG A 89 0.16 0.17 8.49
C ARG A 89 -1.14 0.87 8.07
N ASN A 90 -2.26 0.54 8.72
CA ASN A 90 -3.42 1.45 8.71
C ASN A 90 -3.14 2.53 9.74
N SER A 91 -3.59 3.75 9.45
CA SER A 91 -3.33 4.87 10.32
C SER A 91 -4.43 5.91 10.16
N ASP A 92 -4.70 6.63 11.24
CA ASP A 92 -5.42 7.89 11.20
C ASP A 92 -4.56 9.02 10.59
N LYS A 93 -3.23 8.84 10.47
CA LYS A 93 -2.31 9.80 9.85
C LYS A 93 -1.80 9.28 8.51
N VAL A 94 -2.05 10.03 7.44
CA VAL A 94 -1.58 9.69 6.09
C VAL A 94 -0.63 10.77 5.57
N ALA A 95 0.58 10.33 5.21
CA ALA A 95 1.52 11.14 4.46
C ALA A 95 1.47 10.64 3.01
N ALA A 96 0.87 11.45 2.13
CA ALA A 96 0.64 11.09 0.75
C ALA A 96 1.51 11.92 -0.20
N PHE A 97 1.98 11.31 -1.28
CA PHE A 97 2.97 11.91 -2.17
C PHE A 97 2.59 11.67 -3.63
N ASP A 98 2.90 12.62 -4.52
CA ASP A 98 3.18 12.31 -5.92
C ASP A 98 4.53 11.58 -6.05
N PHE A 99 4.81 11.00 -7.22
CA PHE A 99 6.06 10.31 -7.50
C PHE A 99 7.00 11.09 -8.44
N ASP A 100 6.58 11.29 -9.69
CA ASP A 100 7.42 11.84 -10.77
C ASP A 100 7.51 13.37 -10.65
N GLY A 101 8.66 13.90 -10.21
CA GLY A 101 8.85 15.33 -9.93
C GLY A 101 8.68 15.69 -8.45
N CYS A 102 8.22 14.74 -7.62
CA CYS A 102 8.05 14.91 -6.18
C CYS A 102 9.03 14.07 -5.35
N LEU A 103 8.99 12.74 -5.50
CA LEU A 103 9.90 11.84 -4.78
C LEU A 103 11.16 11.55 -5.60
N VAL A 104 11.01 11.52 -6.92
CA VAL A 104 12.07 11.16 -7.85
C VAL A 104 12.07 12.10 -9.06
N ASN A 105 13.26 12.38 -9.58
CA ASN A 105 13.43 12.87 -10.94
C ASN A 105 13.34 11.70 -11.90
N THR A 106 12.47 11.80 -12.91
CA THR A 106 12.34 10.77 -13.94
C THR A 106 12.61 11.36 -15.30
N SER A 107 13.33 10.59 -16.12
CA SER A 107 13.70 11.07 -17.44
C SER A 107 12.57 10.82 -18.42
N VAL A 108 12.10 11.88 -19.09
CA VAL A 108 11.24 11.72 -20.28
C VAL A 108 11.99 11.14 -21.48
N LYS A 109 13.34 11.11 -21.45
CA LYS A 109 14.21 10.65 -22.55
C LYS A 109 14.70 9.21 -22.37
N ARG A 110 14.84 8.72 -21.14
CA ARG A 110 15.26 7.35 -20.83
C ARG A 110 14.07 6.56 -20.29
N ILE A 111 13.81 5.41 -20.89
CA ILE A 111 12.73 4.49 -20.51
C ILE A 111 13.38 3.29 -19.82
N GLY A 112 12.88 2.90 -18.65
CA GLY A 112 13.35 1.72 -17.93
C GLY A 112 13.12 1.84 -16.42
N ALA A 113 13.19 0.70 -15.74
CA ALA A 113 13.03 0.58 -14.29
C ALA A 113 14.04 1.44 -13.50
N ASP A 114 15.24 1.66 -14.06
CA ASP A 114 16.33 2.41 -13.41
C ASP A 114 16.46 3.85 -13.93
N ALA A 115 15.52 4.31 -14.76
CA ALA A 115 15.55 5.64 -15.37
C ALA A 115 15.05 6.75 -14.42
N TRP A 116 15.59 6.77 -13.20
CA TRP A 116 15.21 7.71 -12.15
C TRP A 116 16.40 8.06 -11.24
N SER A 117 16.25 9.14 -10.48
CA SER A 117 17.10 9.47 -9.34
C SER A 117 16.26 10.14 -8.27
N LEU A 118 16.70 10.15 -7.01
CA LEU A 118 16.00 10.91 -5.96
C LEU A 118 15.88 12.39 -6.36
N LEU A 119 14.76 13.03 -5.99
CA LEU A 119 14.63 14.48 -6.12
C LEU A 119 15.56 15.19 -5.12
N TYR A 120 15.53 14.73 -3.87
CA TYR A 120 16.43 15.15 -2.79
C TYR A 120 17.02 13.93 -2.09
N PRO A 121 18.30 13.97 -1.67
CA PRO A 121 18.94 12.86 -0.98
C PRO A 121 18.33 12.54 0.40
N THR A 122 17.64 13.50 1.01
CA THR A 122 16.99 13.40 2.33
C THR A 122 15.67 12.61 2.31
N ILE A 123 15.11 12.32 1.14
CA ILE A 123 13.78 11.71 0.99
C ILE A 123 13.68 10.35 1.71
N PRO A 124 14.60 9.39 1.55
CA PRO A 124 14.50 8.09 2.23
C PRO A 124 14.40 8.23 3.75
N GLU A 125 15.30 9.00 4.36
CA GLU A 125 15.32 9.22 5.81
C GLU A 125 14.04 9.92 6.30
N LYS A 126 13.54 10.90 5.55
CA LYS A 126 12.30 11.61 5.91
C LYS A 126 11.07 10.71 5.83
N LEU A 127 10.96 9.85 4.81
CA LEU A 127 9.88 8.87 4.71
C LEU A 127 9.96 7.82 5.82
N GLN A 128 11.16 7.33 6.15
CA GLN A 128 11.37 6.43 7.29
C GLN A 128 10.94 7.08 8.61
N SER A 129 11.29 8.34 8.84
CA SER A 129 10.86 9.09 10.04
C SER A 129 9.34 9.19 10.12
N LEU A 130 8.67 9.58 9.04
CA LEU A 130 7.20 9.65 8.99
C LEU A 130 6.56 8.30 9.30
N TYR A 131 7.10 7.22 8.71
CA TYR A 131 6.62 5.88 9.01
C TYR A 131 6.80 5.56 10.50
N ASN A 132 7.95 5.86 11.09
CA ASN A 132 8.19 5.65 12.52
C ASN A 132 7.26 6.50 13.41
N ASP A 133 6.89 7.70 12.96
CA ASP A 133 5.98 8.63 13.63
C ASP A 133 4.51 8.24 13.55
N GLY A 134 4.16 7.11 12.94
CA GLY A 134 2.77 6.63 12.88
C GLY A 134 2.11 6.79 11.54
N TYR A 135 2.74 7.44 10.55
CA TYR A 135 2.09 7.71 9.28
C TYR A 135 1.98 6.45 8.42
N LYS A 136 0.83 6.28 7.76
CA LYS A 136 0.73 5.46 6.57
C LYS A 136 1.31 6.25 5.39
N LEU A 137 2.29 5.67 4.71
CA LEU A 137 2.88 6.27 3.51
C LEU A 137 2.10 5.82 2.28
N VAL A 138 1.69 6.78 1.45
CA VAL A 138 0.92 6.52 0.23
C VAL A 138 1.47 7.30 -0.95
N ILE A 139 1.60 6.66 -2.11
CA ILE A 139 1.92 7.32 -3.38
C ILE A 139 0.67 7.31 -4.27
N PHE A 140 0.29 8.50 -4.74
CA PHE A 140 -0.76 8.69 -5.75
C PHE A 140 -0.15 9.28 -7.00
N THR A 141 -0.21 8.55 -8.11
CA THR A 141 0.53 8.91 -9.32
C THR A 141 -0.30 8.70 -10.58
N ASN A 142 -0.02 9.48 -11.64
CA ASN A 142 -0.82 9.62 -12.86
C ASN A 142 -0.04 9.10 -14.09
N GLU A 143 -0.38 7.93 -14.63
CA GLU A 143 0.42 7.21 -15.64
C GLU A 143 -0.30 7.07 -16.98
N SER A 144 -0.66 8.19 -17.59
CA SER A 144 -1.41 8.15 -18.86
C SER A 144 -0.67 7.44 -20.01
N ASN A 145 0.66 7.26 -19.92
CA ASN A 145 1.42 6.51 -20.91
C ASN A 145 1.01 5.03 -20.97
N ILE A 146 0.54 4.43 -19.88
CA ILE A 146 0.07 3.04 -19.86
C ILE A 146 -1.15 2.88 -20.78
N GLU A 147 -2.05 3.86 -20.79
CA GLU A 147 -3.21 3.86 -21.66
C GLU A 147 -2.89 4.35 -23.08
N ARG A 148 -2.02 5.36 -23.23
CA ARG A 148 -1.63 5.93 -24.54
C ARG A 148 -0.79 4.96 -25.37
N TRP A 149 0.11 4.21 -24.77
CA TRP A 149 1.09 3.38 -25.49
C TRP A 149 0.56 1.97 -25.73
N LYS A 150 -0.51 1.81 -26.50
CA LYS A 150 -1.17 0.50 -26.72
C LYS A 150 -0.20 -0.63 -27.11
N ASN A 151 0.69 -0.38 -28.07
CA ASN A 151 1.66 -1.37 -28.56
C ASN A 151 2.89 -1.55 -27.66
N LYS A 152 3.09 -0.67 -26.67
CA LYS A 152 4.22 -0.69 -25.72
C LYS A 152 3.73 -0.62 -24.27
N ARG A 153 2.49 -1.06 -24.02
CA ARG A 153 1.81 -0.92 -22.72
C ARG A 153 2.58 -1.65 -21.65
N GLN A 154 3.01 -2.89 -21.93
CA GLN A 154 3.80 -3.67 -20.99
C GLN A 154 5.11 -2.96 -20.64
N GLN A 155 5.83 -2.43 -21.62
CA GLN A 155 7.06 -1.65 -21.37
C GLN A 155 6.80 -0.40 -20.50
N ALA A 156 5.66 0.29 -20.69
CA ALA A 156 5.29 1.42 -19.86
C ALA A 156 4.96 1.00 -18.41
N VAL A 157 4.25 -0.12 -18.24
CA VAL A 157 3.97 -0.73 -16.93
C VAL A 157 5.27 -1.15 -16.25
N ASP A 158 6.10 -1.96 -16.90
CA ASP A 158 7.37 -2.46 -16.36
C ASP A 158 8.29 -1.31 -15.94
N SER A 159 8.34 -0.25 -16.74
CA SER A 159 9.14 0.93 -16.42
C SER A 159 8.60 1.71 -15.22
N LYS A 160 7.28 1.81 -15.04
CA LYS A 160 6.71 2.49 -13.86
C LYS A 160 6.87 1.62 -12.62
N ILE A 161 6.46 0.36 -12.68
CA ILE A 161 6.52 -0.57 -11.55
C ILE A 161 7.96 -0.77 -11.10
N GLY A 162 8.90 -0.98 -12.03
CA GLY A 162 10.32 -1.12 -11.67
C GLY A 162 10.90 0.12 -10.99
N ARG A 163 10.51 1.33 -11.41
CA ARG A 163 10.91 2.58 -10.73
C ARG A 163 10.37 2.66 -9.30
N LEU A 164 9.09 2.33 -9.13
CA LEU A 164 8.44 2.32 -7.82
C LEU A 164 9.07 1.26 -6.90
N ASP A 165 9.26 0.04 -7.39
CA ASP A 165 9.86 -1.06 -6.62
C ASP A 165 11.28 -0.72 -6.17
N ASN A 166 12.10 -0.18 -7.07
CA ASN A 166 13.48 0.20 -6.74
C ASN A 166 13.52 1.37 -5.76
N PHE A 167 12.60 2.32 -5.88
CA PHE A 167 12.45 3.41 -4.90
C PHE A 167 12.00 2.89 -3.53
N ILE A 168 10.98 2.03 -3.47
CA ILE A 168 10.44 1.47 -2.22
C ILE A 168 11.52 0.64 -1.52
N LYS A 169 12.29 -0.17 -2.27
CA LYS A 169 13.46 -0.90 -1.74
C LYS A 169 14.52 0.03 -1.16
N LEU A 170 14.78 1.17 -1.81
CA LEU A 170 15.73 2.16 -1.30
C LEU A 170 15.24 2.83 -0.01
N VAL A 171 13.95 3.16 0.07
CA VAL A 171 13.34 3.79 1.25
C VAL A 171 13.20 2.80 2.41
N ASN A 172 13.04 1.51 2.12
CA ASN A 172 13.05 0.43 3.09
C ASN A 172 11.99 0.57 4.22
N VAL A 173 10.82 1.11 3.90
CA VAL A 173 9.61 1.02 4.71
C VAL A 173 8.39 0.77 3.79
N PRO A 174 7.29 0.19 4.30
CA PRO A 174 6.11 -0.07 3.48
C PRO A 174 5.47 1.22 2.94
N ILE A 175 5.23 1.28 1.62
CA ILE A 175 4.56 2.39 0.94
C ILE A 175 3.46 1.83 0.03
N GLN A 176 2.21 2.25 0.25
CA GLN A 176 1.10 1.82 -0.60
C GLN A 176 1.02 2.70 -1.85
N VAL A 177 0.90 2.11 -3.04
CA VAL A 177 0.90 2.87 -4.30
C VAL A 177 -0.42 2.70 -5.04
N PHE A 178 -0.95 3.82 -5.54
CA PHE A 178 -2.09 3.89 -6.45
C PHE A 178 -1.65 4.57 -7.75
N ILE A 179 -1.96 3.91 -8.87
CA ILE A 179 -1.51 4.29 -10.22
C ILE A 179 -2.75 4.54 -11.09
N ALA A 180 -3.06 5.81 -11.36
CA ALA A 180 -4.15 6.17 -12.25
C ALA A 180 -3.68 6.09 -13.71
N CYS A 181 -4.03 5.00 -14.39
CA CYS A 181 -3.59 4.72 -15.76
C CYS A 181 -4.41 5.46 -16.83
N GLY A 182 -5.64 5.88 -16.51
CA GLY A 182 -6.56 6.46 -17.48
C GLY A 182 -6.21 7.89 -17.88
N LEU A 183 -6.98 8.39 -18.84
CA LEU A 183 -6.83 9.74 -19.39
C LEU A 183 -7.74 10.73 -18.66
N GLY A 184 -7.37 12.01 -18.69
CA GLY A 184 -8.15 13.08 -18.04
C GLY A 184 -9.07 13.84 -19.00
N LYS A 185 -9.95 14.68 -18.44
CA LYS A 185 -10.78 15.62 -19.19
C LYS A 185 -9.99 16.35 -20.28
N GLY A 186 -10.57 16.41 -21.48
CA GLY A 186 -9.96 17.08 -22.64
C GLY A 186 -9.16 16.17 -23.56
N SER A 187 -8.99 14.88 -23.24
CA SER A 187 -8.31 13.91 -24.13
C SER A 187 -9.24 13.28 -25.19
N GLY A 188 -10.49 13.74 -25.31
CA GLY A 188 -11.50 13.14 -26.20
C GLY A 188 -12.03 11.78 -25.73
N GLN A 189 -11.74 11.38 -24.48
CA GLN A 189 -12.22 10.15 -23.84
C GLN A 189 -12.91 10.46 -22.51
N THR A 190 -13.57 9.45 -21.94
CA THR A 190 -14.16 9.52 -20.60
C THR A 190 -13.10 9.86 -19.57
N ASP A 191 -13.42 10.83 -18.72
CA ASP A 191 -12.55 11.24 -17.62
C ASP A 191 -12.35 10.10 -16.63
N ASP A 192 -11.10 9.80 -16.30
CA ASP A 192 -10.76 8.82 -15.28
C ASP A 192 -10.98 9.42 -13.88
N PRO A 193 -11.93 8.89 -13.07
CA PRO A 193 -12.18 9.39 -11.72
C PRO A 193 -11.01 9.15 -10.76
N PHE A 194 -10.09 8.25 -11.10
CA PHE A 194 -8.88 7.98 -10.32
C PHE A 194 -7.74 8.93 -10.69
N ARG A 195 -7.78 9.55 -11.87
CA ARG A 195 -6.72 10.47 -12.31
C ARG A 195 -6.81 11.79 -11.55
N LYS A 196 -5.73 12.16 -10.86
CA LYS A 196 -5.61 13.49 -10.23
C LYS A 196 -5.88 14.59 -11.27
N PRO A 197 -6.73 15.59 -10.97
CA PRO A 197 -7.13 16.02 -9.62
C PRO A 197 -8.38 15.32 -9.04
N ASN A 198 -8.98 14.34 -9.73
CA ASN A 198 -10.14 13.65 -9.19
C ASN A 198 -9.76 12.82 -7.94
N PRO A 199 -10.61 12.77 -6.89
CA PRO A 199 -10.26 12.15 -5.61
C PRO A 199 -10.38 10.61 -5.59
N GLY A 200 -10.60 9.96 -6.73
CA GLY A 200 -10.96 8.54 -6.77
C GLY A 200 -9.94 7.62 -6.11
N MET A 201 -8.63 7.87 -6.29
CA MET A 201 -7.61 7.05 -5.62
C MET A 201 -7.64 7.21 -4.09
N TRP A 202 -7.94 8.42 -3.58
CA TRP A 202 -8.08 8.66 -2.15
C TRP A 202 -9.30 7.96 -1.56
N LYS A 203 -10.44 8.00 -2.28
CA LYS A 203 -11.65 7.27 -1.87
C LYS A 203 -11.40 5.76 -1.77
N LEU A 204 -10.66 5.18 -2.71
CA LEU A 204 -10.25 3.77 -2.62
C LEU A 204 -9.42 3.51 -1.36
N LEU A 205 -8.47 4.39 -1.05
CA LEU A 205 -7.67 4.29 0.18
C LEU A 205 -8.57 4.25 1.42
N GLU A 206 -9.48 5.20 1.56
CA GLU A 206 -10.40 5.29 2.71
C GLU A 206 -11.32 4.09 2.83
N GLU A 207 -11.99 3.73 1.74
CA GLU A 207 -13.06 2.72 1.73
C GLU A 207 -12.51 1.29 1.85
N HIS A 208 -11.35 1.01 1.28
CA HIS A 208 -10.88 -0.36 1.10
C HIS A 208 -9.50 -0.64 1.70
N PHE A 209 -8.64 0.38 1.82
CA PHE A 209 -7.24 0.15 2.18
C PHE A 209 -6.79 0.84 3.47
N ASN A 210 -7.72 1.39 4.27
CA ASN A 210 -7.44 1.87 5.62
C ASN A 210 -8.31 1.22 6.71
N SER A 211 -9.06 0.17 6.35
CA SER A 211 -9.68 -0.76 7.30
C SER A 211 -10.69 -0.12 8.24
N GLY A 212 -11.40 0.89 7.75
CA GLY A 212 -12.39 1.65 8.51
C GLY A 212 -11.80 2.60 9.54
N ILE A 213 -10.47 2.75 9.64
CA ILE A 213 -9.87 3.80 10.47
C ILE A 213 -10.10 5.13 9.75
N ALA A 214 -10.79 6.05 10.42
CA ALA A 214 -10.99 7.39 9.93
C ALA A 214 -9.66 8.15 9.88
N ILE A 215 -9.40 8.86 8.77
CA ILE A 215 -8.17 9.63 8.60
C ILE A 215 -8.36 11.01 9.25
N ASP A 216 -7.44 11.39 10.13
CA ASP A 216 -7.33 12.75 10.69
C ASP A 216 -6.74 13.67 9.61
N MET A 217 -7.62 14.45 8.98
CA MET A 217 -7.27 15.38 7.91
C MET A 217 -6.38 16.54 8.37
N ASN A 218 -6.35 16.87 9.67
CA ASN A 218 -5.49 17.93 10.20
C ASN A 218 -4.03 17.47 10.36
N GLN A 219 -3.84 16.17 10.58
CA GLN A 219 -2.52 15.57 10.70
C GLN A 219 -2.03 14.94 9.40
N SER A 220 -2.93 14.75 8.42
CA SER A 220 -2.61 14.18 7.11
C SER A 220 -2.29 15.26 6.08
N PHE A 221 -1.47 14.92 5.10
CA PHE A 221 -1.05 15.88 4.08
C PHE A 221 -0.71 15.22 2.74
N TYR A 222 -0.68 16.03 1.70
CA TYR A 222 -0.23 15.67 0.36
C TYR A 222 0.97 16.51 -0.08
N VAL A 223 1.98 15.88 -0.69
CA VAL A 223 3.13 16.57 -1.29
C VAL A 223 3.17 16.28 -2.79
N GLY A 224 3.27 17.30 -3.63
CA GLY A 224 3.34 17.12 -5.09
C GLY A 224 3.86 18.35 -5.82
N ASP A 225 4.44 18.17 -7.01
CA ASP A 225 5.06 19.25 -7.79
C ASP A 225 4.05 20.02 -8.64
N ALA A 226 2.92 19.41 -9.01
CA ALA A 226 1.89 20.02 -9.83
C ALA A 226 1.01 20.99 -9.01
N ALA A 227 1.60 22.13 -8.61
CA ALA A 227 1.00 23.11 -7.73
C ALA A 227 0.40 24.33 -8.47
N GLY A 228 0.40 24.34 -9.80
CA GLY A 228 -0.16 25.42 -10.60
C GLY A 228 0.68 26.70 -10.65
N ARG A 229 1.97 26.61 -10.29
CA ARG A 229 2.93 27.72 -10.42
C ARG A 229 3.27 27.93 -11.89
N ILE A 230 3.84 29.10 -12.23
CA ILE A 230 4.17 29.48 -13.62
C ILE A 230 4.99 28.43 -14.38
N LYS A 231 5.87 27.71 -13.68
CA LYS A 231 6.75 26.68 -14.27
C LYS A 231 6.22 25.26 -14.11
N ASP A 232 5.12 25.06 -13.39
CA ASP A 232 4.57 23.73 -13.18
C ASP A 232 3.88 23.26 -14.45
N HIS A 233 3.99 21.96 -14.72
CA HIS A 233 3.39 21.36 -15.90
C HIS A 233 1.85 21.26 -15.79
N SER A 234 1.31 21.28 -14.56
CA SER A 234 -0.12 21.26 -14.25
C SER A 234 -0.39 21.74 -12.82
N ASP A 235 -1.67 21.75 -12.42
CA ASP A 235 -2.14 22.02 -11.06
C ASP A 235 -2.86 20.79 -10.44
N ALA A 236 -2.56 19.60 -10.95
CA ALA A 236 -3.26 18.37 -10.60
C ALA A 236 -3.10 18.00 -9.11
N ASP A 237 -1.93 18.22 -8.53
CA ASP A 237 -1.61 17.80 -7.16
C ASP A 237 -2.26 18.73 -6.13
N ILE A 238 -2.15 20.05 -6.32
CA ILE A 238 -2.80 21.01 -5.43
C ILE A 238 -4.33 20.87 -5.48
N LYS A 239 -4.90 20.66 -6.67
CA LYS A 239 -6.35 20.45 -6.82
C LYS A 239 -6.80 19.10 -6.25
N PHE A 240 -5.99 18.05 -6.35
CA PHE A 240 -6.26 16.77 -5.70
C PHE A 240 -6.34 16.93 -4.18
N ALA A 241 -5.34 17.57 -3.57
CA ALA A 241 -5.33 17.86 -2.14
C ALA A 241 -6.53 18.70 -1.70
N GLN A 242 -6.88 19.75 -2.47
CA GLN A 242 -8.05 20.60 -2.21
C GLN A 242 -9.37 19.84 -2.32
N ALA A 243 -9.52 18.96 -3.31
CA ALA A 243 -10.74 18.16 -3.49
C ALA A 243 -10.99 17.19 -2.32
N ILE A 244 -9.93 16.77 -1.65
CA ILE A 244 -9.97 15.87 -0.49
C ILE A 244 -10.06 16.65 0.83
N GLY A 245 -9.49 17.87 0.88
CA GLY A 245 -9.34 18.65 2.10
C GLY A 245 -8.03 18.37 2.85
N LEU A 246 -6.98 17.93 2.15
CA LEU A 246 -5.65 17.71 2.73
C LEU A 246 -4.83 19.00 2.76
N LYS A 247 -3.97 19.13 3.79
CA LYS A 247 -2.89 20.10 3.75
C LYS A 247 -1.94 19.76 2.60
N PHE A 248 -1.50 20.77 1.85
CA PHE A 248 -0.65 20.60 0.68
C PHE A 248 0.74 21.23 0.90
N TYR A 249 1.78 20.57 0.39
CA TYR A 249 3.13 21.10 0.33
C TYR A 249 3.74 20.84 -1.05
N VAL A 250 4.65 21.71 -1.48
CA VAL A 250 5.50 21.43 -2.65
C VAL A 250 6.79 20.72 -2.22
N PRO A 251 7.43 19.94 -3.10
CA PRO A 251 8.57 19.10 -2.71
C PRO A 251 9.76 19.93 -2.22
N GLU A 252 9.98 21.12 -2.80
CA GLU A 252 11.10 21.98 -2.42
C GLU A 252 10.92 22.55 -1.01
N GLU A 253 9.69 22.83 -0.59
CA GLU A 253 9.40 23.28 0.78
C GLU A 253 9.47 22.11 1.77
N TYR A 254 9.09 20.91 1.34
CA TYR A 254 8.98 19.77 2.22
C TYR A 254 10.30 19.00 2.39
N PHE A 255 11.14 18.86 1.36
CA PHE A 255 12.31 17.97 1.38
C PHE A 255 13.68 18.67 1.31
N ALA A 256 13.75 19.95 0.95
CA ALA A 256 15.04 20.60 0.70
C ALA A 256 15.87 20.95 1.95
N ALA A 257 15.34 20.69 3.16
CA ALA A 257 16.01 20.93 4.44
C ALA A 257 16.85 19.73 4.89
#